data_AF-A2G548-F1
#
_entry.id   AF-A2G548-F1
#
_cell.length_a   1.000
_cell.length_b   1.000
_cell.length_c   1.000
_cell.angle_alpha   90.00
_cell.angle_beta   90.00
_cell.angle_gamma   90.00
#
_symmetry.space_group_name_H-M   'P 1'
#
loop_
_entity.id
_entity.type
_entity.pdbx_description
1 polymer ?
#
loop_
_entity_poly.entity_id
_entity_poly.type
_entity_poly.pdbx_seq_one_letter_code
_entity_poly.pdbx_strand_id
1 'polypeptide(L)'
;MINQALPPASPPMSPNVLVPRAPVVHFFICDYGNAKVKSISDHFIELLVSNGVKVFTERYATHQAGFQVRAASLNSSADFFFQIHSKTAGRGHVRLYLSGQPKRMTVEESVRDVWAWWRLMCGAVSNIESEVLSSEKLKYALKVFANLDSELINIDSIQTEIRNSIANHLVPLELLQQIQAIENMLSDGRRNVLTQKVMRIEWTNEPGQQLTRCVQMPVIRGLSQPLKDLLLAIIDQTISKVQKLENIVRKYGVATPPPPETILPVSDGAEVEIPIDGQQPGLSWGTLLESVKDESYGMNHITSYGDSSHLGSFQQPFLLDEF
;
A
#
# COMPACT_ATOMS: atom_id res chain seq x y z
N MET A 1 41.35 -33.41 17.61
CA MET A 1 41.10 -32.13 18.31
C MET A 1 41.65 -31.01 17.44
N ILE A 2 40.78 -30.31 16.70
CA ILE A 2 41.13 -29.05 16.02
C ILE A 2 39.96 -28.11 16.25
N ASN A 3 40.18 -27.11 17.10
CA ASN A 3 39.27 -26.00 17.35
C ASN A 3 39.22 -25.13 16.08
N GLN A 4 38.09 -25.10 15.38
CA GLN A 4 37.79 -24.03 14.43
C GLN A 4 37.19 -22.86 15.21
N ALA A 5 37.89 -21.74 15.16
CA ALA A 5 37.45 -20.47 15.73
C ALA A 5 36.16 -20.00 15.05
N LEU A 6 35.15 -19.68 15.86
CA LEU A 6 33.95 -18.96 15.44
C LEU A 6 34.35 -17.55 14.96
N PRO A 7 33.77 -17.05 13.85
CA PRO A 7 33.93 -15.66 13.44
C PRO A 7 33.31 -14.69 14.46
N PRO A 8 33.73 -13.41 14.49
CA PRO A 8 33.49 -12.53 15.62
C PRO A 8 32.00 -12.26 15.83
N ALA A 9 31.60 -12.35 17.10
CA ALA A 9 30.28 -12.05 17.60
C ALA A 9 29.79 -10.71 17.06
N SER A 10 28.58 -10.75 16.48
CA SER A 10 27.75 -9.58 16.26
C SER A 10 27.66 -8.76 17.56
N PRO A 11 27.59 -7.42 17.49
CA PRO A 11 27.48 -6.60 18.69
C PRO A 11 26.30 -7.07 19.57
N PRO A 12 26.43 -6.99 20.90
CA PRO A 12 25.43 -7.50 21.83
C PRO A 12 24.06 -6.88 21.51
N MET A 13 23.08 -7.74 21.24
CA MET A 13 21.73 -7.33 20.89
C MET A 13 21.12 -6.50 22.01
N SER A 14 20.73 -5.26 21.71
CA SER A 14 19.79 -4.54 22.55
C SER A 14 18.50 -5.37 22.63
N PRO A 15 18.04 -5.79 23.83
CA PRO A 15 16.96 -6.78 23.99
C PRO A 15 15.58 -6.32 23.49
N ASN A 16 15.48 -5.10 22.95
CA ASN A 16 14.22 -4.46 22.54
C ASN A 16 14.03 -4.30 21.03
N VAL A 17 14.95 -4.79 20.19
CA VAL A 17 14.84 -4.67 18.72
C VAL A 17 14.30 -5.97 18.12
N LEU A 18 13.20 -5.87 17.37
CA LEU A 18 12.65 -6.98 16.62
C LEU A 18 13.46 -7.23 15.34
N VAL A 19 13.63 -8.49 14.99
CA VAL A 19 14.27 -8.92 13.74
C VAL A 19 13.21 -9.62 12.88
N PRO A 20 13.00 -9.19 11.62
CA PRO A 20 12.03 -9.83 10.74
C PRO A 20 12.51 -11.25 10.37
N ARG A 21 11.59 -12.20 10.31
CA ARG A 21 11.88 -13.54 9.75
C ARG A 21 11.85 -13.48 8.23
N ALA A 22 12.29 -14.57 7.60
CA ALA A 22 12.15 -14.73 6.16
C ALA A 22 10.76 -15.01 5.64
N PRO A 23 10.41 -14.42 4.46
CA PRO A 23 9.16 -14.75 3.81
C PRO A 23 9.21 -16.20 3.35
N VAL A 24 8.04 -16.82 3.37
CA VAL A 24 7.80 -18.14 2.80
C VAL A 24 6.97 -17.95 1.55
N VAL A 25 7.49 -18.48 0.43
CA VAL A 25 6.80 -18.53 -0.86
C VAL A 25 6.33 -19.95 -1.12
N HIS A 26 5.05 -20.12 -1.45
CA HIS A 26 4.50 -21.38 -1.92
C HIS A 26 4.39 -21.35 -3.45
N PHE A 27 5.11 -22.24 -4.12
CA PHE A 27 4.95 -22.53 -5.53
C PHE A 27 3.97 -23.67 -5.79
N PHE A 28 2.96 -23.37 -6.60
CA PHE A 28 2.03 -24.31 -7.17
C PHE A 28 2.32 -24.47 -8.67
N ILE A 29 3.06 -25.53 -9.01
CA ILE A 29 3.61 -25.72 -10.36
C ILE A 29 2.77 -26.74 -11.12
N CYS A 30 2.06 -26.28 -12.16
CA CYS A 30 1.29 -27.14 -13.05
C CYS A 30 2.09 -27.48 -14.31
N ASP A 31 1.79 -28.62 -14.95
CA ASP A 31 2.44 -29.05 -16.20
C ASP A 31 3.96 -29.24 -16.05
N TYR A 32 4.45 -29.77 -14.92
CA TYR A 32 5.90 -29.83 -14.63
C TYR A 32 6.70 -30.70 -15.61
N GLY A 33 6.04 -31.60 -16.35
CA GLY A 33 6.66 -32.35 -17.45
C GLY A 33 7.06 -31.47 -18.66
N ASN A 34 6.53 -30.25 -18.76
CA ASN A 34 6.90 -29.31 -19.80
C ASN A 34 8.27 -28.67 -19.50
N ALA A 35 9.21 -28.79 -20.44
CA ALA A 35 10.58 -28.29 -20.27
C ALA A 35 10.64 -26.78 -19.95
N LYS A 36 9.74 -25.96 -20.51
CA LYS A 36 9.70 -24.51 -20.24
C LYS A 36 9.24 -24.22 -18.82
N VAL A 37 8.23 -24.95 -18.34
CA VAL A 37 7.75 -24.85 -16.95
C VAL A 37 8.83 -25.27 -15.98
N LYS A 38 9.50 -26.40 -16.25
CA LYS A 38 10.60 -26.87 -15.41
C LYS A 38 11.72 -25.84 -15.32
N SER A 39 12.19 -25.35 -16.47
CA SER A 39 13.27 -24.36 -16.55
C SER A 39 12.96 -23.08 -15.79
N ILE A 40 11.78 -22.49 -15.99
CA ILE A 40 11.41 -21.24 -15.30
C ILE A 40 11.21 -21.48 -13.80
N SER A 41 10.66 -22.63 -13.42
CA SER A 41 10.43 -22.96 -12.01
C SER A 41 11.76 -23.14 -11.26
N ASP A 42 12.68 -23.91 -11.83
CA ASP A 42 13.98 -24.17 -11.20
C ASP A 42 14.77 -22.85 -11.07
N HIS A 43 14.79 -22.02 -12.13
CA HIS A 43 15.43 -20.70 -12.09
C HIS A 43 14.80 -19.77 -11.04
N PHE A 44 13.48 -19.70 -10.96
CA PHE A 44 12.81 -18.80 -10.01
C PHE A 44 13.01 -19.26 -8.56
N ILE A 45 12.96 -20.57 -8.31
CA ILE A 45 13.26 -21.13 -6.98
C ILE A 45 14.69 -20.79 -6.57
N GLU A 46 15.66 -20.98 -7.46
CA GLU A 46 17.08 -20.65 -7.20
C GLU A 46 17.26 -19.15 -6.92
N LEU A 47 16.60 -18.28 -7.69
CA LEU A 47 16.67 -16.84 -7.50
C LEU A 47 16.10 -16.41 -6.15
N LEU A 48 14.95 -16.96 -5.73
CA LEU A 48 14.38 -16.66 -4.41
C LEU A 48 15.25 -17.18 -3.26
N VAL A 49 15.75 -18.40 -3.38
CA VAL A 49 16.62 -19.01 -2.36
C VAL A 49 17.93 -18.24 -2.22
N SER A 50 18.58 -17.86 -3.33
CA SER A 50 19.81 -17.05 -3.28
C SER A 50 19.59 -15.66 -2.67
N ASN A 51 18.36 -15.15 -2.72
CA ASN A 51 17.96 -13.90 -2.10
C ASN A 51 17.38 -14.07 -0.69
N GLY A 52 17.59 -15.18 0.01
CA GLY A 52 17.18 -15.34 1.42
C GLY A 52 15.73 -15.76 1.66
N VAL A 53 14.98 -16.10 0.60
CA VAL A 53 13.56 -16.46 0.70
C VAL A 53 13.38 -17.96 0.90
N LYS A 54 12.48 -18.36 1.80
CA LYS A 54 12.13 -19.77 2.01
C LYS A 54 11.07 -20.18 1.01
N VAL A 55 11.20 -21.36 0.43
CA VAL A 55 10.36 -21.80 -0.68
C VAL A 55 9.76 -23.17 -0.40
N PHE A 56 8.44 -23.29 -0.45
CA PHE A 56 7.72 -24.56 -0.47
C PHE A 56 7.20 -24.82 -1.88
N THR A 57 7.21 -26.06 -2.35
CA THR A 57 6.88 -26.38 -3.75
C THR A 57 5.97 -27.59 -3.86
N GLU A 58 4.81 -27.39 -4.50
CA GLU A 58 3.91 -28.43 -4.98
C GLU A 58 4.04 -28.55 -6.50
N ARG A 59 4.28 -29.78 -6.99
CA ARG A 59 4.50 -30.06 -8.41
C ARG A 59 3.44 -31.02 -8.93
N TYR A 60 2.74 -30.60 -9.97
CA TYR A 60 1.72 -31.40 -10.65
C TYR A 60 2.18 -31.70 -12.08
N ALA A 61 2.12 -32.98 -12.45
CA ALA A 61 2.49 -33.42 -13.80
C ALA A 61 1.54 -32.86 -14.87
N THR A 62 0.28 -32.62 -14.50
CA THR A 62 -0.80 -32.16 -15.39
C THR A 62 -1.30 -30.77 -15.03
N HIS A 63 -2.05 -30.19 -15.97
CA HIS A 63 -2.72 -28.92 -15.76
C HIS A 63 -3.72 -28.99 -14.61
N GLN A 64 -3.73 -27.98 -13.75
CA GLN A 64 -4.72 -27.83 -12.68
C GLN A 64 -5.70 -26.72 -13.03
N ALA A 65 -6.98 -26.95 -12.77
CA ALA A 65 -8.02 -25.99 -13.12
C ALA A 65 -7.91 -24.71 -12.26
N GLY A 66 -8.23 -23.55 -12.85
CA GLY A 66 -8.05 -22.26 -12.18
C GLY A 66 -8.78 -22.13 -10.84
N PHE A 67 -9.95 -22.76 -10.68
CA PHE A 67 -10.69 -22.75 -9.42
C PHE A 67 -9.98 -23.55 -8.31
N GLN A 68 -9.29 -24.65 -8.66
CA GLN A 68 -8.51 -25.44 -7.71
C GLN A 68 -7.30 -24.64 -7.21
N VAL A 69 -6.61 -23.98 -8.14
CA VAL A 69 -5.44 -23.13 -7.82
C VAL A 69 -5.87 -21.97 -6.93
N ARG A 70 -7.02 -21.35 -7.22
CA ARG A 70 -7.59 -20.28 -6.39
C ARG A 70 -7.89 -20.78 -4.97
N ALA A 71 -8.53 -21.94 -4.85
CA ALA A 71 -8.80 -22.56 -3.54
C ALA A 71 -7.50 -22.88 -2.78
N ALA A 72 -6.49 -23.42 -3.46
CA ALA A 72 -5.17 -23.66 -2.87
C ALA A 72 -4.50 -22.36 -2.40
N SER A 73 -4.60 -21.28 -3.18
CA SER A 73 -4.02 -19.99 -2.81
C SER A 73 -4.62 -19.40 -1.53
N LEU A 74 -5.93 -19.59 -1.33
CA LEU A 74 -6.66 -19.10 -0.15
C LEU A 74 -6.40 -19.92 1.11
N ASN A 75 -6.00 -21.19 0.94
CA ASN A 75 -5.70 -22.12 2.04
C ASN A 75 -4.19 -22.27 2.31
N SER A 76 -3.34 -21.57 1.55
CA SER A 76 -1.89 -21.63 1.71
C SER A 76 -1.48 -20.99 3.04
N SER A 77 -0.59 -21.66 3.77
CA SER A 77 0.03 -21.13 5.00
C SER A 77 1.25 -20.24 4.75
N ALA A 78 1.64 -20.06 3.48
CA ALA A 78 2.77 -19.23 3.08
C ALA A 78 2.39 -17.75 3.04
N ASP A 79 3.41 -16.88 3.10
CA ASP A 79 3.21 -15.43 2.99
C ASP A 79 2.86 -15.00 1.56
N PHE A 80 3.38 -15.73 0.57
CA PHE A 80 3.12 -15.50 -0.84
C PHE A 80 2.79 -16.82 -1.54
N PHE A 81 1.91 -16.76 -2.53
CA PHE A 81 1.51 -17.92 -3.33
C PHE A 81 1.70 -17.62 -4.82
N PHE A 82 2.48 -18.45 -5.51
CA PHE A 82 2.73 -18.34 -6.93
C PHE A 82 2.22 -19.56 -7.69
N GLN A 83 1.58 -19.32 -8.82
CA GLN A 83 1.32 -20.35 -9.82
C GLN A 83 2.31 -20.21 -10.97
N ILE A 84 2.88 -21.35 -11.38
CA ILE A 84 3.63 -21.48 -12.63
C ILE A 84 2.92 -22.53 -13.49
N HIS A 85 2.61 -22.18 -14.73
CA HIS A 85 1.96 -23.11 -15.65
C HIS A 85 2.36 -22.82 -17.11
N SER A 86 2.13 -23.80 -17.97
CA SER A 86 2.58 -23.80 -19.37
C SER A 86 2.21 -22.54 -20.18
N LYS A 87 0.99 -22.00 -19.99
CA LYS A 87 0.52 -20.83 -20.76
C LYS A 87 1.27 -19.52 -20.45
N THR A 88 1.81 -19.35 -19.25
CA THR A 88 2.56 -18.14 -18.88
C THR A 88 4.07 -18.35 -18.93
N ALA A 89 4.53 -19.57 -18.66
CA ALA A 89 5.94 -19.94 -18.65
C ALA A 89 6.65 -19.65 -19.98
N GLY A 90 5.96 -19.83 -21.12
CA GLY A 90 6.53 -19.57 -22.44
C GLY A 90 6.95 -18.12 -22.69
N ARG A 91 6.42 -17.16 -21.91
CA ARG A 91 6.82 -15.75 -21.97
C ARG A 91 7.70 -15.33 -20.78
N GLY A 92 8.18 -16.27 -19.95
CA GLY A 92 8.93 -15.93 -18.73
C GLY A 92 8.07 -15.37 -17.59
N HIS A 93 6.75 -15.61 -17.61
CA HIS A 93 5.84 -15.04 -16.62
C HIS A 93 5.32 -16.07 -15.62
N VAL A 94 5.08 -15.58 -14.41
CA VAL A 94 4.46 -16.28 -13.28
C VAL A 94 3.21 -15.53 -12.82
N ARG A 95 2.43 -16.13 -11.92
CA ARG A 95 1.25 -15.50 -11.33
C ARG A 95 1.36 -15.47 -9.82
N LEU A 96 1.46 -14.28 -9.25
CA LEU A 96 1.28 -14.06 -7.81
C LEU A 96 -0.22 -14.03 -7.50
N TYR A 97 -0.66 -14.77 -6.50
CA TYR A 97 -2.05 -14.71 -6.02
C TYR A 97 -2.13 -13.81 -4.80
N LEU A 98 -2.93 -12.75 -4.90
CA LEU A 98 -3.27 -11.85 -3.79
C LEU A 98 -4.76 -11.99 -3.51
N SER A 99 -5.12 -12.45 -2.31
CA SER A 99 -6.53 -12.69 -1.93
C SER A 99 -7.30 -13.54 -2.96
N GLY A 100 -6.63 -14.55 -3.52
CA GLY A 100 -7.18 -15.43 -4.55
C GLY A 100 -7.29 -14.82 -5.96
N GLN A 101 -6.73 -13.65 -6.22
CA GLN A 101 -6.68 -13.02 -7.54
C GLN A 101 -5.28 -13.12 -8.15
N PRO A 102 -5.13 -13.65 -9.37
CA PRO A 102 -3.83 -13.77 -10.02
C PRO A 102 -3.37 -12.44 -10.64
N LYS A 103 -2.18 -11.98 -10.25
CA LYS A 103 -1.43 -10.92 -10.91
C LYS A 103 -0.28 -11.55 -11.70
N ARG A 104 -0.27 -11.31 -13.02
CA ARG A 104 0.81 -11.76 -13.91
C ARG A 104 2.02 -10.84 -13.78
N MET A 105 3.22 -11.40 -13.70
CA MET A 105 4.48 -10.67 -13.58
C MET A 105 5.66 -11.52 -14.08
N THR A 106 6.80 -10.90 -14.34
CA THR A 106 8.06 -11.62 -14.62
C THR A 106 8.66 -12.20 -13.34
N VAL A 107 9.63 -13.10 -13.48
CA VAL A 107 10.35 -13.71 -12.35
C VAL A 107 11.10 -12.63 -11.55
N GLU A 108 11.76 -11.70 -12.25
CA GLU A 108 12.57 -10.64 -11.67
C GLU A 108 11.71 -9.64 -10.91
N GLU A 109 10.58 -9.22 -11.50
CA GLU A 109 9.59 -8.38 -10.82
C GLU A 109 9.07 -9.03 -9.54
N SER A 110 8.83 -10.34 -9.58
CA SER A 110 8.28 -11.09 -8.46
C SER A 110 9.20 -11.08 -7.24
N VAL A 111 10.51 -11.24 -7.42
CA VAL A 111 11.48 -11.23 -6.31
C VAL A 111 11.50 -9.88 -5.61
N ARG A 112 11.50 -8.79 -6.40
CA ARG A 112 11.43 -7.42 -5.88
C ARG A 112 10.11 -7.18 -5.14
N ASP A 113 8.99 -7.60 -5.73
CA ASP A 113 7.66 -7.43 -5.12
C ASP A 113 7.54 -8.21 -3.80
N VAL A 114 8.02 -9.45 -3.74
CA VAL A 114 8.06 -10.26 -2.51
C VAL A 114 8.79 -9.52 -1.41
N TRP A 115 9.99 -9.01 -1.69
CA TRP A 115 10.79 -8.32 -0.68
C TRP A 115 10.20 -6.98 -0.25
N ALA A 116 9.74 -6.18 -1.21
CA ALA A 116 9.14 -4.89 -0.93
C ALA A 116 7.88 -5.02 -0.06
N TRP A 117 7.00 -5.98 -0.40
CA TRP A 117 5.82 -6.26 0.42
C TRP A 117 6.18 -6.87 1.76
N TRP A 118 7.12 -7.82 1.81
CA TRP A 118 7.50 -8.47 3.06
C TRP A 118 8.10 -7.49 4.07
N ARG A 119 8.99 -6.61 3.62
CA ARG A 119 9.56 -5.53 4.45
C ARG A 119 8.46 -4.61 4.97
N LEU A 120 7.52 -4.21 4.13
CA LEU A 120 6.38 -3.40 4.55
C LEU A 120 5.49 -4.13 5.57
N MET A 121 5.16 -5.40 5.35
CA MET A 121 4.35 -6.22 6.26
C MET A 121 4.99 -6.38 7.64
N CYS A 122 6.32 -6.41 7.71
CA CYS A 122 7.07 -6.44 8.96
C CYS A 122 7.33 -5.05 9.56
N GLY A 123 7.15 -3.99 8.77
CA GLY A 123 7.53 -2.60 9.10
C GLY A 123 9.04 -2.34 9.05
N ALA A 124 9.80 -3.19 8.37
CA ALA A 124 11.25 -3.17 8.23
C ALA A 124 11.70 -2.41 6.95
N VAL A 125 11.21 -1.19 6.77
CA VAL A 125 11.44 -0.38 5.56
C VAL A 125 12.66 0.53 5.76
N SER A 126 13.56 0.54 4.79
CA SER A 126 14.74 1.42 4.81
C SER A 126 14.40 2.88 4.49
N ASN A 127 15.35 3.80 4.73
CA ASN A 127 15.20 5.21 4.32
C ASN A 127 14.85 5.33 2.83
N ILE A 128 15.63 4.68 1.98
CA ILE A 128 15.46 4.71 0.51
C ILE A 128 14.08 4.19 0.11
N GLU A 129 13.65 3.08 0.70
CA GLU A 129 12.33 2.51 0.39
C GLU A 129 11.18 3.40 0.89
N SER A 130 11.37 4.08 2.03
CA SER A 130 10.35 4.95 2.62
C SER A 130 10.03 6.16 1.73
N GLU A 131 11.02 6.66 0.98
CA GLU A 131 10.87 7.80 0.07
C GLU A 131 10.06 7.45 -1.19
N VAL A 132 10.01 6.17 -1.58
CA VAL A 132 9.39 5.71 -2.83
C VAL A 132 8.16 4.81 -2.59
N LEU A 133 7.57 4.85 -1.39
CA LEU A 133 6.34 4.10 -1.10
C LEU A 133 5.16 4.65 -1.91
N SER A 134 4.47 3.75 -2.62
CA SER A 134 3.23 4.10 -3.31
C SER A 134 2.11 4.44 -2.32
N SER A 135 1.09 5.17 -2.79
CA SER A 135 -0.11 5.50 -1.99
C SER A 135 -0.77 4.25 -1.40
N GLU A 136 -0.85 3.15 -2.15
CA GLU A 136 -1.39 1.88 -1.67
C GLU A 136 -0.61 1.32 -0.48
N LYS A 137 0.72 1.35 -0.54
CA LYS A 137 1.60 0.87 0.55
C LYS A 137 1.50 1.77 1.78
N LEU A 138 1.35 3.08 1.61
CA LEU A 138 1.12 4.01 2.71
C LEU A 138 -0.22 3.78 3.39
N LYS A 139 -1.30 3.59 2.61
CA LYS A 139 -2.62 3.23 3.15
C LYS A 139 -2.57 1.92 3.93
N TYR A 140 -1.89 0.91 3.39
CA TYR A 140 -1.63 -0.34 4.11
C TYR A 140 -0.90 -0.09 5.44
N ALA A 141 0.19 0.68 5.42
CA ALA A 141 1.00 0.94 6.61
C ALA A 141 0.22 1.71 7.69
N LEU A 142 -0.54 2.75 7.32
CA LEU A 142 -1.42 3.48 8.23
C LEU A 142 -2.48 2.55 8.84
N LYS A 143 -3.11 1.70 8.04
CA LYS A 143 -4.09 0.74 8.52
C LYS A 143 -3.49 -0.28 9.49
N VAL A 144 -2.32 -0.84 9.16
CA VAL A 144 -1.72 -1.93 9.92
C VAL A 144 -1.01 -1.45 11.19
N PHE A 145 -0.29 -0.33 11.13
CA PHE A 145 0.57 0.13 12.23
C PHE A 145 -0.04 1.26 13.06
N ALA A 146 -0.91 2.08 12.45
CA ALA A 146 -1.62 3.15 13.15
C ALA A 146 -3.09 2.79 13.45
N ASN A 147 -3.65 1.73 12.87
CA ASN A 147 -5.08 1.43 12.93
C ASN A 147 -5.96 2.55 12.35
N LEU A 148 -5.45 3.21 11.30
CA LEU A 148 -6.14 4.27 10.59
C LEU A 148 -6.64 3.76 9.25
N ASP A 149 -7.96 3.66 9.10
CA ASP A 149 -8.55 3.37 7.80
C ASP A 149 -8.70 4.68 7.01
N SER A 150 -7.94 4.80 5.92
CA SER A 150 -7.97 5.98 5.06
C SER A 150 -9.35 6.22 4.43
N GLU A 151 -10.19 5.20 4.32
CA GLU A 151 -11.54 5.35 3.79
C GLU A 151 -12.47 6.09 4.78
N LEU A 152 -12.18 6.02 6.08
CA LEU A 152 -12.95 6.69 7.13
C LEU A 152 -12.54 8.16 7.33
N ILE A 153 -11.38 8.57 6.81
CA ILE A 153 -10.82 9.92 6.96
C ILE A 153 -10.87 10.62 5.61
N ASN A 154 -12.08 11.06 5.21
CA ASN A 154 -12.28 11.82 3.98
C ASN A 154 -12.32 13.32 4.25
N ILE A 155 -11.14 13.94 4.25
CA ILE A 155 -10.99 15.38 4.53
C ILE A 155 -11.68 16.25 3.45
N ASP A 156 -11.69 15.83 2.19
CA ASP A 156 -12.28 16.63 1.11
C ASP A 156 -13.81 16.66 1.16
N SER A 157 -14.42 15.54 1.55
CA SER A 157 -15.86 15.48 1.84
C SER A 157 -16.21 16.45 2.96
N ILE A 158 -15.43 16.45 4.04
CA ILE A 158 -15.65 17.36 5.18
C ILE A 158 -15.42 18.81 4.77
N GLN A 159 -14.39 19.11 3.99
CA GLN A 159 -14.17 20.46 3.46
C GLN A 159 -15.35 20.94 2.62
N THR A 160 -15.91 20.07 1.78
CA THR A 160 -17.08 20.37 0.95
C THR A 160 -18.30 20.64 1.82
N GLU A 161 -18.53 19.80 2.83
CA GLU A 161 -19.64 19.95 3.78
C GLU A 161 -19.53 21.23 4.61
N ILE A 162 -18.32 21.58 5.06
CA ILE A 162 -18.04 22.84 5.74
C ILE A 162 -18.35 24.03 4.82
N ARG A 163 -17.88 24.00 3.57
CA ARG A 163 -18.16 25.09 2.61
C ARG A 163 -19.65 25.27 2.37
N ASN A 164 -20.38 24.17 2.16
CA ASN A 164 -21.83 24.21 1.96
C ASN A 164 -22.57 24.73 3.21
N SER A 165 -22.17 24.26 4.39
CA SER A 165 -22.73 24.70 5.67
C SER A 165 -22.53 26.20 5.91
N ILE A 166 -21.33 26.72 5.61
CA ILE A 166 -21.04 28.15 5.70
C ILE A 166 -21.84 28.95 4.68
N ALA A 167 -21.95 28.48 3.43
CA ALA A 167 -22.72 29.14 2.38
C ALA A 167 -24.21 29.23 2.74
N ASN A 168 -24.74 28.22 3.43
CA ASN A 168 -26.12 28.16 3.88
C ASN A 168 -26.34 28.82 5.26
N HIS A 169 -25.31 29.44 5.85
CA HIS A 169 -25.33 30.06 7.19
C HIS A 169 -25.78 29.12 8.32
N LEU A 170 -25.62 27.81 8.14
CA LEU A 170 -26.02 26.81 9.12
C LEU A 170 -24.90 25.76 9.23
N VAL A 171 -24.21 25.77 10.35
CA VAL A 171 -23.18 24.78 10.68
C VAL A 171 -23.76 23.77 11.67
N PRO A 172 -24.00 22.51 11.25
CA PRO A 172 -24.54 21.48 12.13
C PRO A 172 -23.56 21.13 13.25
N LEU A 173 -24.08 20.76 14.42
CA LEU A 173 -23.25 20.25 15.52
C LEU A 173 -22.58 18.92 15.14
N GLU A 174 -23.26 18.13 14.31
CA GLU A 174 -22.83 16.83 13.79
C GLU A 174 -21.51 16.96 13.02
N LEU A 175 -21.33 18.04 12.25
CA LEU A 175 -20.11 18.31 11.51
C LEU A 175 -18.92 18.54 12.44
N LEU A 176 -19.13 19.29 13.54
CA LEU A 176 -18.11 19.48 14.56
C LEU A 176 -17.77 18.16 15.28
N GLN A 177 -18.79 17.35 15.61
CA GLN A 177 -18.59 16.03 16.21
C GLN A 177 -17.81 15.08 15.30
N GLN A 178 -18.07 15.10 13.99
CA GLN A 178 -17.33 14.31 13.01
C GLN A 178 -15.87 14.72 12.91
N ILE A 179 -15.58 16.03 12.91
CA ILE A 179 -14.20 16.56 12.90
C ILE A 179 -13.46 16.11 14.17
N GLN A 180 -14.09 16.23 15.33
CA GLN A 180 -13.50 15.77 16.61
C GLN A 180 -13.29 14.26 16.65
N ALA A 181 -14.22 13.47 16.10
CA ALA A 181 -14.06 12.03 16.00
C ALA A 181 -12.83 11.66 15.15
N ILE A 182 -12.59 12.37 14.04
CA ILE A 182 -11.41 12.18 13.20
C ILE A 182 -10.14 12.58 13.92
N GLU A 183 -10.13 13.71 14.64
CA GLU A 183 -8.96 14.12 15.42
C GLU A 183 -8.60 13.09 16.51
N ASN A 184 -9.61 12.54 17.19
CA ASN A 184 -9.41 11.47 18.17
C ASN A 184 -8.83 10.21 17.52
N MET A 185 -9.37 9.78 16.37
CA MET A 185 -8.82 8.65 15.62
C MET A 185 -7.36 8.89 15.23
N LEU A 186 -7.03 10.07 14.70
CA LEU A 186 -5.65 10.42 14.32
C LEU A 186 -4.71 10.45 15.53
N SER A 187 -5.16 10.99 16.66
CA SER A 187 -4.39 11.02 17.91
C SER A 187 -4.12 9.62 18.46
N ASP A 188 -5.11 8.74 18.39
CA ASP A 188 -4.96 7.32 18.72
C ASP A 188 -3.99 6.62 17.77
N GLY A 189 -4.09 6.88 16.46
CA GLY A 189 -3.18 6.32 15.47
C GLY A 189 -1.74 6.78 15.67
N ARG A 190 -1.54 8.07 16.00
CA ARG A 190 -0.25 8.63 16.38
C ARG A 190 0.35 7.89 17.58
N ARG A 191 -0.46 7.68 18.63
CA ARG A 191 -0.05 6.93 19.83
C ARG A 191 0.33 5.48 19.47
N ASN A 192 -0.46 4.82 18.65
CA ASN A 192 -0.17 3.45 18.19
C ASN A 192 1.21 3.37 17.52
N VAL A 193 1.49 4.26 16.56
CA VAL A 193 2.80 4.35 15.88
C VAL A 193 3.94 4.61 16.87
N LEU A 194 3.76 5.51 17.84
CA LEU A 194 4.77 5.82 18.84
C LEU A 194 5.12 4.62 19.72
N THR A 195 4.14 3.81 20.08
CA THR A 195 4.28 2.64 20.97
C THR A 195 4.79 1.37 20.27
N GLN A 196 4.88 1.35 18.94
CA GLN A 196 5.42 0.21 18.21
C GLN A 196 6.87 -0.09 18.60
N LYS A 197 7.19 -1.38 18.74
CA LYS A 197 8.57 -1.84 18.95
C LYS A 197 9.41 -1.54 17.72
N VAL A 198 10.69 -1.24 17.96
CA VAL A 198 11.64 -0.94 16.87
C VAL A 198 11.93 -2.20 16.06
N MET A 199 11.79 -2.12 14.75
CA MET A 199 12.10 -3.19 13.81
C MET A 199 13.44 -2.93 13.11
N ARG A 200 14.30 -3.96 13.06
CA ARG A 200 15.55 -3.91 12.31
C ARG A 200 15.27 -3.88 10.81
N ILE A 201 15.96 -3.00 10.11
CA ILE A 201 15.88 -2.86 8.64
C ILE A 201 16.80 -3.89 7.98
N GLU A 202 17.97 -4.12 8.58
CA GLU A 202 18.97 -5.04 8.07
C GLU A 202 18.49 -6.48 8.14
N TRP A 203 18.77 -7.17 7.06
CA TRP A 203 18.47 -8.56 6.87
C TRP A 203 19.77 -9.35 6.80
N THR A 204 19.78 -10.53 7.43
CA THR A 204 20.93 -11.43 7.32
C THR A 204 21.06 -11.90 5.89
N ASN A 205 22.26 -11.77 5.31
CA ASN A 205 22.59 -12.23 3.95
C ASN A 205 22.67 -13.77 3.84
N GLU A 206 21.91 -14.49 4.67
CA GLU A 206 21.86 -15.94 4.62
C GLU A 206 20.95 -16.38 3.47
N PRO A 207 21.38 -17.36 2.65
CA PRO A 207 20.51 -17.92 1.64
C PRO A 207 19.28 -18.55 2.30
N GLY A 208 18.18 -18.51 1.57
CA GLY A 208 16.94 -19.14 1.96
C GLY A 208 17.04 -20.67 1.89
N GLN A 209 15.88 -21.32 1.98
CA GLN A 209 15.84 -22.78 1.97
C GLN A 209 14.58 -23.29 1.28
N GLN A 210 14.70 -24.41 0.56
CA GLN A 210 13.54 -25.17 0.11
C GLN A 210 12.97 -26.00 1.27
N LEU A 211 11.73 -25.74 1.62
CA LEU A 211 11.00 -26.37 2.71
C LEU A 211 10.32 -27.66 2.23
N THR A 212 10.29 -28.66 3.10
CA THR A 212 9.54 -29.91 2.86
C THR A 212 8.06 -29.78 3.21
N ARG A 213 7.70 -28.79 4.05
CA ARG A 213 6.33 -28.49 4.47
C ARG A 213 6.14 -26.98 4.64
N CYS A 214 4.93 -26.50 4.32
CA CYS A 214 4.53 -25.14 4.64
C CYS A 214 3.81 -25.12 5.99
N VAL A 215 4.36 -24.38 6.96
CA VAL A 215 3.75 -24.20 8.28
C VAL A 215 3.49 -22.73 8.48
N GLN A 216 2.30 -22.38 8.97
CA GLN A 216 1.95 -21.00 9.24
C GLN A 216 2.86 -20.45 10.32
N MET A 217 3.56 -19.36 10.00
CA MET A 217 4.39 -18.62 10.94
C MET A 217 3.82 -17.22 11.10
N PRO A 218 3.65 -16.72 12.34
CA PRO A 218 3.17 -15.37 12.54
C PRO A 218 4.14 -14.36 11.90
N VAL A 219 3.58 -13.28 11.36
CA VAL A 219 4.35 -12.13 10.91
C VAL A 219 4.75 -11.33 12.16
N ILE A 220 6.06 -11.19 12.38
CA ILE A 220 6.57 -10.33 13.45
C ILE A 220 6.49 -8.89 12.96
N ARG A 221 5.72 -8.06 13.67
CA ARG A 221 5.49 -6.66 13.30
C ARG A 221 6.15 -5.72 14.30
N GLY A 222 6.72 -4.66 13.78
CA GLY A 222 7.22 -3.50 14.49
C GLY A 222 7.35 -2.35 13.50
N LEU A 223 8.03 -1.27 13.89
CA LEU A 223 8.32 -0.17 13.00
C LEU A 223 9.81 0.14 13.01
N SER A 224 10.40 0.13 11.84
CA SER A 224 11.69 0.74 11.58
C SER A 224 11.56 2.25 11.77
N GLN A 225 12.65 2.90 12.20
CA GLN A 225 12.67 4.34 12.42
C GLN A 225 12.23 5.16 11.18
N PRO A 226 12.66 4.84 9.95
CA PRO A 226 12.29 5.61 8.76
C PRO A 226 10.78 5.57 8.47
N LEU A 227 10.19 4.37 8.55
CA LEU A 227 8.75 4.22 8.37
C LEU A 227 7.98 4.89 9.50
N LYS A 228 8.47 4.82 10.74
CA LYS A 228 7.87 5.50 11.89
C LYS A 228 7.78 7.01 11.66
N ASP A 229 8.90 7.63 11.25
CA ASP A 229 8.97 9.07 11.03
C ASP A 229 8.05 9.50 9.87
N LEU A 230 8.01 8.72 8.79
CA LEU A 230 7.11 8.96 7.67
C LEU A 230 5.63 8.90 8.08
N LEU A 231 5.23 7.85 8.81
CA LEU A 231 3.84 7.71 9.27
C LEU A 231 3.45 8.82 10.24
N LEU A 232 4.34 9.21 11.15
CA LEU A 232 4.11 10.33 12.07
C LEU A 232 3.98 11.65 11.31
N ALA A 233 4.83 11.92 10.32
CA ALA A 233 4.75 13.12 9.51
C ALA A 233 3.40 13.23 8.78
N ILE A 234 2.92 12.13 8.19
CA ILE A 234 1.60 12.07 7.54
C ILE A 234 0.49 12.36 8.56
N ILE A 235 0.50 11.68 9.71
CA ILE A 235 -0.53 11.84 10.75
C ILE A 235 -0.52 13.27 11.31
N ASP A 236 0.64 13.81 11.64
CA ASP A 236 0.79 15.17 12.19
C ASP A 236 0.33 16.23 11.18
N GLN A 237 0.63 16.05 9.89
CA GLN A 237 0.11 16.91 8.83
C GLN A 237 -1.42 16.84 8.73
N THR A 238 -2.01 15.64 8.83
CA THR A 238 -3.47 15.45 8.81
C THR A 238 -4.13 16.08 10.03
N ILE A 239 -3.58 15.90 11.24
CA ILE A 239 -4.08 16.53 12.47
C ILE A 239 -4.09 18.05 12.30
N SER A 240 -3.01 18.65 11.81
CA SER A 240 -2.95 20.09 11.59
C SER A 240 -4.03 20.58 10.60
N LYS A 241 -4.31 19.80 9.55
CA LYS A 241 -5.41 20.11 8.61
C LYS A 241 -6.77 20.04 9.29
N VAL A 242 -7.04 18.99 10.07
CA VAL A 242 -8.31 18.80 10.80
C VAL A 242 -8.53 19.91 11.82
N GLN A 243 -7.51 20.30 12.59
CA GLN A 243 -7.58 21.41 13.54
C GLN A 243 -7.89 22.75 12.87
N LYS A 244 -7.35 23.00 11.67
CA LYS A 244 -7.71 24.19 10.87
C LYS A 244 -9.19 24.17 10.49
N LEU A 245 -9.72 23.01 10.09
CA LEU A 245 -11.14 22.86 9.77
C LEU A 245 -12.03 23.05 10.99
N GLU A 246 -11.64 22.48 12.13
CA GLU A 246 -12.35 22.68 13.40
C GLU A 246 -12.42 24.16 13.78
N ASN A 247 -11.30 24.89 13.68
CA ASN A 247 -11.24 26.31 13.96
C ASN A 247 -12.14 27.14 13.04
N ILE A 248 -12.24 26.76 11.76
CA ILE A 248 -13.17 27.37 10.82
C ILE A 248 -14.61 27.12 11.29
N VAL A 249 -15.00 25.87 11.51
CA VAL A 249 -16.35 25.49 11.95
C VAL A 249 -16.75 26.23 13.23
N ARG A 250 -15.86 26.29 14.23
CA ARG A 250 -16.10 27.02 15.49
C ARG A 250 -16.28 28.52 15.28
N LYS A 251 -15.53 29.13 14.35
CA LYS A 251 -15.63 30.57 14.04
C LYS A 251 -16.97 30.94 13.40
N TYR A 252 -17.50 30.08 12.53
CA TYR A 252 -18.78 30.32 11.86
C TYR A 252 -20.00 29.92 12.72
N GLY A 253 -19.75 29.34 13.90
CA GLY A 253 -20.74 29.08 14.94
C GLY A 253 -21.57 27.83 14.65
N VAL A 254 -21.65 26.92 15.62
CA VAL A 254 -22.69 25.88 15.62
C VAL A 254 -24.01 26.61 15.82
N ALA A 255 -24.94 26.50 14.87
CA ALA A 255 -26.29 26.99 15.08
C ALA A 255 -26.90 26.17 16.22
N THR A 256 -26.88 26.71 17.45
CA THR A 256 -27.81 26.25 18.48
C THR A 256 -29.21 26.42 17.88
N PRO A 257 -30.02 25.35 17.79
CA PRO A 257 -31.34 25.46 17.20
C PRO A 257 -32.10 26.58 17.93
N PRO A 258 -32.80 27.48 17.21
CA PRO A 258 -33.64 28.47 17.87
C PRO A 258 -34.61 27.71 18.79
N PRO A 259 -34.90 28.24 20.00
CA PRO A 259 -35.95 27.66 20.84
C PRO A 259 -37.23 27.55 20.00
N PRO A 260 -38.01 26.46 20.16
CA PRO A 260 -39.15 26.19 19.29
C PRO A 260 -40.05 27.43 19.23
N GLU A 261 -40.19 27.98 18.03
CA GLU A 261 -41.08 29.11 17.79
C GLU A 261 -42.48 28.72 18.24
N THR A 262 -43.04 29.57 19.10
CA THR A 262 -44.44 29.47 19.51
C THR A 262 -45.29 29.53 18.24
N ILE A 263 -45.95 28.41 17.91
CA ILE A 263 -46.85 28.29 16.76
C ILE A 263 -47.92 29.37 16.89
N LEU A 264 -47.81 30.43 16.09
CA LEU A 264 -48.93 31.32 15.80
C LEU A 264 -49.66 30.75 14.57
N PRO A 265 -51.00 30.70 14.60
CA PRO A 265 -51.76 30.02 13.56
C PRO A 265 -51.65 30.74 12.21
N VAL A 266 -51.46 29.91 11.20
CA VAL A 266 -51.34 30.20 9.76
C VAL A 266 -52.50 31.06 9.27
N SER A 267 -52.17 32.13 8.53
CA SER A 267 -53.09 32.79 7.61
C SER A 267 -52.55 32.57 6.20
N ASP A 268 -53.43 32.06 5.33
CA ASP A 268 -53.25 31.77 3.91
C ASP A 268 -52.48 32.83 3.14
N GLY A 269 -51.65 32.37 2.19
CA GLY A 269 -50.99 33.23 1.23
C GLY A 269 -50.13 32.49 0.21
N ALA A 270 -50.80 31.97 -0.82
CA ALA A 270 -50.35 31.71 -2.20
C ALA A 270 -48.95 31.12 -2.46
N GLU A 271 -48.96 29.90 -2.98
CA GLU A 271 -47.88 29.28 -3.75
C GLU A 271 -47.36 30.21 -4.85
N VAL A 272 -46.05 30.40 -4.89
CA VAL A 272 -45.33 30.85 -6.09
C VAL A 272 -44.23 29.84 -6.36
N GLU A 273 -44.51 28.95 -7.29
CA GLU A 273 -43.57 28.04 -7.92
C GLU A 273 -42.66 28.85 -8.87
N ILE A 274 -41.34 28.68 -8.76
CA ILE A 274 -40.41 29.06 -9.83
C ILE A 274 -39.52 27.85 -10.12
N PRO A 275 -39.57 27.31 -11.34
CA PRO A 275 -38.74 26.19 -11.79
C PRO A 275 -37.36 26.71 -12.22
N ILE A 276 -36.32 25.87 -12.22
CA ILE A 276 -35.30 25.83 -13.29
C ILE A 276 -34.48 24.54 -13.20
N ASP A 277 -34.43 23.90 -14.35
CA ASP A 277 -33.66 22.75 -14.80
C ASP A 277 -32.14 22.84 -14.58
N GLY A 278 -31.51 21.66 -14.62
CA GLY A 278 -30.44 21.48 -15.60
C GLY A 278 -29.03 21.36 -15.05
N GLN A 279 -28.69 20.13 -14.66
CA GLN A 279 -27.37 19.50 -14.72
C GLN A 279 -26.29 20.24 -15.54
N GLN A 280 -25.13 20.49 -14.92
CA GLN A 280 -23.85 20.37 -15.61
C GLN A 280 -22.84 19.56 -14.78
N PRO A 281 -21.96 18.79 -15.44
CA PRO A 281 -21.34 17.59 -14.91
C PRO A 281 -20.05 17.89 -14.14
N GLY A 282 -19.82 17.06 -13.11
CA GLY A 282 -18.64 17.10 -12.26
C GLY A 282 -17.33 16.94 -13.00
N LEU A 283 -16.34 17.72 -12.56
CA LEU A 283 -14.94 17.52 -12.89
C LEU A 283 -14.30 16.69 -11.77
N SER A 284 -13.96 15.46 -12.11
CA SER A 284 -13.36 14.46 -11.23
C SER A 284 -11.88 14.76 -10.94
N TRP A 285 -11.36 14.08 -9.92
CA TRP A 285 -9.99 14.05 -9.39
C TRP A 285 -8.81 13.96 -10.39
N GLY A 286 -9.03 13.85 -11.70
CA GLY A 286 -7.96 13.82 -12.70
C GLY A 286 -7.12 15.11 -12.74
N THR A 287 -7.74 16.27 -12.52
CA THR A 287 -7.08 17.56 -12.77
C THR A 287 -6.13 18.01 -11.64
N LEU A 288 -6.24 17.45 -10.44
CA LEU A 288 -5.37 17.81 -9.30
C LEU A 288 -4.00 17.11 -9.35
N LEU A 289 -3.88 16.00 -10.08
CA LEU A 289 -2.59 15.34 -10.32
C LEU A 289 -1.81 15.98 -11.49
N GLU A 290 -2.48 16.69 -12.40
CA GLU A 290 -1.83 17.44 -13.49
C GLU A 290 -1.33 18.82 -13.04
N SER A 291 -1.92 19.40 -11.98
CA SER A 291 -1.53 20.73 -11.47
C SER A 291 -0.19 20.80 -10.70
N VAL A 292 0.58 19.70 -10.64
CA VAL A 292 1.93 19.66 -10.05
C VAL A 292 3.03 19.58 -11.12
N LYS A 293 2.70 19.52 -12.42
CA LYS A 293 3.69 19.44 -13.51
C LYS A 293 3.71 20.56 -14.54
N ASP A 294 2.77 21.50 -14.54
CA ASP A 294 2.72 22.57 -15.54
C ASP A 294 3.04 23.96 -14.97
N GLU A 295 4.31 24.19 -14.61
CA GLU A 295 4.92 25.51 -14.67
C GLU A 295 6.38 25.42 -15.12
N SER A 296 6.65 24.97 -16.36
CA SER A 296 7.73 25.53 -17.19
C SER A 296 7.65 25.07 -18.66
N TYR A 297 7.42 26.04 -19.56
CA TYR A 297 7.73 26.05 -21.00
C TYR A 297 6.96 25.11 -21.97
N GLY A 298 5.88 25.66 -22.54
CA GLY A 298 5.89 26.13 -23.93
C GLY A 298 5.97 25.13 -25.09
N MET A 299 4.79 24.72 -25.58
CA MET A 299 4.36 24.65 -26.99
C MET A 299 5.05 23.74 -28.03
N ASN A 300 4.19 22.83 -28.55
CA ASN A 300 3.91 22.53 -29.96
C ASN A 300 4.61 21.34 -30.69
N HIS A 301 3.81 20.27 -30.81
CA HIS A 301 3.40 19.56 -32.03
C HIS A 301 4.39 18.75 -32.93
N ILE A 302 4.07 17.45 -33.02
CA ILE A 302 3.86 16.60 -34.22
C ILE A 302 5.05 15.82 -34.85
N THR A 303 4.92 14.48 -34.74
CA THR A 303 5.30 13.32 -35.59
C THR A 303 6.60 13.26 -36.39
N SER A 304 7.32 12.12 -36.32
CA SER A 304 7.40 11.09 -37.40
C SER A 304 8.74 10.29 -37.37
N TYR A 305 8.63 9.03 -37.81
CA TYR A 305 9.59 7.94 -38.05
C TYR A 305 11.07 8.27 -38.36
N GLY A 306 11.98 7.39 -37.91
CA GLY A 306 13.33 7.29 -38.47
C GLY A 306 14.29 6.39 -37.69
N ASP A 307 14.67 5.28 -38.32
CA ASP A 307 15.49 4.15 -37.90
C ASP A 307 17.00 4.44 -37.65
N SER A 308 17.65 3.48 -36.99
CA SER A 308 19.05 3.04 -37.13
C SER A 308 20.20 3.65 -36.30
N SER A 309 20.59 2.89 -35.26
CA SER A 309 21.88 2.16 -35.15
C SER A 309 23.13 2.75 -34.44
N HIS A 310 23.52 2.04 -33.36
CA HIS A 310 24.85 1.56 -32.94
C HIS A 310 25.84 2.37 -32.04
N LEU A 311 26.17 1.67 -30.93
CA LEU A 311 27.46 1.45 -30.23
C LEU A 311 27.93 2.42 -29.14
N GLY A 312 28.15 1.87 -27.94
CA GLY A 312 29.03 2.45 -26.92
C GLY A 312 28.72 2.03 -25.47
N SER A 313 29.42 1.02 -24.97
CA SER A 313 29.36 0.47 -23.61
C SER A 313 29.72 1.48 -22.50
N PHE A 314 28.91 1.58 -21.43
CA PHE A 314 29.39 1.94 -20.08
C PHE A 314 28.48 1.34 -18.99
N GLN A 315 29.11 0.76 -17.96
CA GLN A 315 28.52 0.15 -16.77
C GLN A 315 28.19 1.21 -15.69
N GLN A 316 27.15 0.87 -14.89
CA GLN A 316 26.67 1.48 -13.62
C GLN A 316 25.72 2.69 -13.70
N PRO A 317 24.91 2.93 -12.65
CA PRO A 317 23.86 2.06 -12.10
C PRO A 317 22.48 2.74 -12.25
N PHE A 318 21.45 1.92 -12.49
CA PHE A 318 20.12 2.36 -12.92
C PHE A 318 19.45 3.33 -11.92
N LEU A 319 19.38 4.59 -12.33
CA LEU A 319 18.34 5.54 -11.96
C LEU A 319 17.01 5.10 -12.59
N LEU A 320 15.96 5.21 -11.80
CA LEU A 320 14.57 4.99 -12.18
C LEU A 320 14.17 5.96 -13.30
N ASP A 321 13.52 5.45 -14.35
CA ASP A 321 12.60 6.27 -15.14
C ASP A 321 11.36 5.46 -15.59
N GLU A 322 10.23 6.11 -15.29
CA GLU A 322 8.98 6.24 -16.05
C GLU A 322 8.21 4.98 -16.48
N PHE A 323 7.13 4.67 -15.72
CA PHE A 323 5.75 4.51 -16.21
C PHE A 323 4.76 4.74 -15.06
#